data_AF-Q9P0D2-F1
#
_entry.id   AF-Q9P0D2-F1
#
_cell.length_a   1.000
_cell.length_b   1.000
_cell.length_c   1.000
_cell.angle_alpha   90.00
_cell.angle_beta   90.00
_cell.angle_gamma   90.00
#
_symmetry.space_group_name_H-M   'P 1'
#
loop_
_entity.id
_entity.type
_entity.pdbx_description
1 polymer ?
#
loop_
_entity_poly.entity_id
_entity_poly.type
_entity_poly.pdbx_seq_one_letter_code
_entity_poly.pdbx_strand_id
1 'polypeptide(L)'
;GGIDHSLYTGSLWYTPIRREWYYEVIIVRVEINGQDLKMDCKEYNYDKSIVDSGTTNLRLPKKVFEAAVKSIKAASSTEKFPDGFWLGEQLVCWQAGTTPWNIFPVISLYLMGEVTNQSFRITILPQQYLRPWKMWPRPKTTVTVCHLTVIHGHCYGSCYHGGLLPLSLIGPENELACLSALAMCTMSSGRQRWKALCHLGHGRLWLQHSTDR
;
A
#
# COMPACT_ATOMS: atom_id res chain seq x y z
N GLY A 1 -5.17 -25.33 -2.48
CA GLY A 1 -5.90 -24.68 -3.62
C GLY A 1 -6.31 -23.18 -3.62
N GLY A 2 -7.42 -22.77 -3.04
CA GLY A 2 -8.29 -21.76 -3.61
C GLY A 2 -8.21 -20.34 -3.09
N ILE A 3 -9.03 -19.57 -3.78
CA ILE A 3 -9.38 -18.19 -3.58
C ILE A 3 -10.79 -18.20 -2.99
N ASP A 4 -10.99 -17.47 -1.88
CA ASP A 4 -12.33 -17.25 -1.35
C ASP A 4 -12.93 -16.00 -1.98
N HIS A 5 -13.93 -16.20 -2.85
CA HIS A 5 -14.59 -15.13 -3.58
C HIS A 5 -15.41 -14.18 -2.68
N SER A 6 -15.69 -14.54 -1.43
CA SER A 6 -16.36 -13.66 -0.47
C SER A 6 -15.44 -12.58 0.10
N LEU A 7 -14.12 -12.71 -0.06
CA LEU A 7 -13.11 -11.80 0.48
C LEU A 7 -12.75 -10.65 -0.47
N TYR A 8 -13.39 -10.55 -1.64
CA TYR A 8 -13.13 -9.48 -2.60
C TYR A 8 -14.38 -9.10 -3.40
N THR A 9 -14.33 -7.94 -4.04
CA THR A 9 -15.36 -7.43 -4.96
C THR A 9 -14.72 -7.01 -6.29
N GLY A 10 -15.49 -7.07 -7.37
CA GLY A 10 -14.97 -6.76 -8.71
C GLY A 10 -14.08 -7.88 -9.28
N SER A 11 -13.20 -7.52 -10.22
CA SER A 11 -12.35 -8.46 -10.95
C SER A 11 -10.98 -8.64 -10.30
N LEU A 12 -10.41 -9.84 -10.48
CA LEU A 12 -9.02 -10.13 -10.13
C LEU A 12 -8.09 -9.70 -11.28
N TRP A 13 -6.98 -9.07 -10.93
CA TRP A 13 -5.90 -8.71 -11.85
C TRP A 13 -4.59 -9.35 -11.40
N TYR A 14 -3.73 -9.63 -12.38
CA TYR A 14 -2.55 -10.46 -12.21
C TYR A 14 -1.32 -9.75 -12.72
N THR A 15 -0.25 -9.82 -11.93
CA THR A 15 1.08 -9.42 -12.34
C THR A 15 2.02 -10.63 -12.31
N PRO A 16 2.86 -10.82 -13.34
CA PRO A 16 3.83 -11.92 -13.34
C PRO A 16 4.84 -11.80 -12.21
N ILE A 17 5.22 -12.93 -11.62
CA ILE A 17 6.41 -13.01 -10.75
C ILE A 17 7.65 -12.94 -11.66
N ARG A 18 8.49 -11.91 -11.50
CA ARG A 18 9.66 -11.68 -12.34
C ARG A 18 10.75 -12.75 -12.14
N ARG A 19 10.96 -13.18 -10.90
CA ARG A 19 11.91 -14.22 -10.48
C ARG A 19 11.37 -14.92 -9.23
N GLU A 20 11.61 -16.22 -9.11
CA GLU A 20 11.17 -17.02 -7.96
C GLU A 20 12.24 -17.01 -6.86
N TRP A 21 12.17 -16.02 -5.96
CA TRP A 21 13.07 -15.85 -4.82
C TRP A 21 12.36 -15.01 -3.74
N TYR A 22 11.97 -13.80 -4.12
CA TYR A 22 10.88 -13.05 -3.51
C TYR A 22 9.67 -13.10 -4.43
N TYR A 23 8.51 -12.66 -3.93
CA TYR A 23 7.38 -12.29 -4.80
C TYR A 23 7.70 -10.99 -5.54
N GLU A 24 8.68 -11.05 -6.44
CA GLU A 24 9.18 -9.93 -7.23
C GLU A 24 8.21 -9.59 -8.37
N VAL A 25 7.82 -8.32 -8.46
CA VAL A 25 6.88 -7.78 -9.45
C VAL A 25 7.49 -6.58 -10.18
N ILE A 26 6.84 -6.09 -11.23
CA ILE A 26 7.32 -4.93 -12.01
C ILE A 26 6.31 -3.79 -11.96
N ILE A 27 6.74 -2.65 -11.42
CA ILE A 27 6.00 -1.38 -11.45
C ILE A 27 6.36 -0.64 -12.73
N VAL A 28 5.36 -0.28 -13.52
CA VAL A 28 5.58 0.40 -14.81
C VAL A 28 5.27 1.89 -14.76
N ARG A 29 4.48 2.34 -13.77
CA ARG A 29 4.12 3.76 -13.57
C ARG A 29 3.67 4.00 -12.14
N VAL A 30 3.93 5.20 -11.63
CA VAL A 30 3.44 5.67 -10.33
C VAL A 30 2.75 7.01 -10.53
N GLU A 31 1.54 7.14 -9.98
CA GLU A 31 0.80 8.40 -9.97
C GLU A 31 0.51 8.86 -8.55
N ILE A 32 0.55 10.18 -8.35
CA ILE A 32 0.06 10.86 -7.15
C ILE A 32 -1.11 11.74 -7.58
N ASN A 33 -2.31 11.46 -7.09
CA ASN A 33 -3.54 12.14 -7.48
C ASN A 33 -3.78 12.18 -9.00
N GLY A 34 -3.48 11.07 -9.69
CA GLY A 34 -3.57 10.96 -11.16
C GLY A 34 -2.45 11.66 -11.93
N GLN A 35 -1.51 12.33 -11.26
CA GLN A 35 -0.32 12.91 -11.89
C GLN A 35 0.82 11.90 -11.91
N ASP A 36 1.29 11.57 -13.11
CA ASP A 36 2.46 10.72 -13.31
C ASP A 36 3.72 11.35 -12.68
N LEU A 37 4.49 10.57 -11.95
CA LEU A 37 5.80 10.98 -11.43
C LEU A 37 6.83 11.20 -12.56
N LYS A 38 6.57 10.70 -13.78
CA LYS A 38 7.39 10.90 -14.99
C LYS A 38 8.86 10.52 -14.78
N MET A 39 9.08 9.38 -14.13
CA MET A 39 10.43 8.82 -13.94
C MET A 39 10.63 7.65 -14.90
N ASP A 40 11.89 7.30 -15.19
CA ASP A 40 12.20 6.03 -15.85
C ASP A 40 11.66 4.89 -14.97
N CYS A 41 10.89 3.96 -15.56
CA CYS A 41 10.29 2.86 -14.80
C CYS A 41 11.32 1.94 -14.14
N LYS A 42 12.58 1.95 -14.60
CA LYS A 42 13.69 1.28 -13.91
C LYS A 42 13.92 1.82 -12.51
N GLU A 43 13.69 3.11 -12.29
CA GLU A 43 13.86 3.75 -10.97
C GLU A 43 12.82 3.22 -9.97
N TYR A 44 11.60 2.88 -10.41
CA TYR A 44 10.58 2.28 -9.54
C TYR A 44 10.97 0.90 -9.02
N ASN A 45 11.82 0.19 -9.77
CA ASN A 45 12.20 -1.19 -9.51
C ASN A 45 13.70 -1.32 -9.22
N TYR A 46 14.36 -0.26 -8.75
CA TYR A 46 15.79 -0.30 -8.45
C TYR A 46 16.05 -0.76 -7.00
N ASP A 47 16.68 -1.90 -6.75
CA ASP A 47 17.14 -2.96 -7.67
C ASP A 47 16.06 -4.03 -7.98
N LYS A 48 14.96 -4.02 -7.23
CA LYS A 48 13.79 -4.91 -7.36
C LYS A 48 12.54 -4.27 -6.75
N SER A 49 11.39 -4.87 -7.00
CA SER A 49 10.12 -4.55 -6.32
C SER A 49 9.48 -5.83 -5.82
N ILE A 50 9.14 -5.91 -4.53
CA ILE A 50 8.62 -7.14 -3.91
C ILE A 50 7.35 -6.88 -3.12
N VAL A 51 6.50 -7.90 -3.05
CA VAL A 51 5.35 -7.92 -2.13
C VAL A 51 5.71 -8.69 -0.87
N ASP A 52 5.66 -8.00 0.28
CA ASP A 52 6.18 -8.49 1.55
C ASP A 52 5.21 -8.19 2.71
N SER A 53 4.49 -9.23 3.15
CA SER A 53 3.59 -9.12 4.30
C SER A 53 4.31 -8.81 5.63
N GLY A 54 5.61 -9.10 5.73
CA GLY A 54 6.43 -8.89 6.93
C GLY A 54 6.92 -7.44 7.12
N THR A 55 6.95 -6.63 6.06
CA THR A 55 7.32 -5.21 6.15
C THR A 55 6.08 -4.36 6.34
N THR A 56 6.06 -3.41 7.27
CA THR A 56 4.86 -2.59 7.56
C THR A 56 4.64 -1.38 6.65
N ASN A 57 5.69 -0.88 6.00
CA ASN A 57 5.69 0.39 5.27
C ASN A 57 5.73 0.17 3.76
N LEU A 58 5.20 1.12 2.99
CA LEU A 58 5.48 1.25 1.57
C LEU A 58 6.88 1.81 1.45
N ARG A 59 7.84 0.94 1.09
CA ARG A 59 9.22 1.33 0.89
C ARG A 59 9.46 1.61 -0.58
N LEU A 60 9.99 2.79 -0.89
CA LEU A 60 10.31 3.23 -2.24
C LEU A 60 11.82 3.51 -2.35
N PRO A 61 12.43 3.27 -3.52
CA PRO A 61 13.79 3.70 -3.80
C PRO A 61 13.93 5.19 -3.55
N LYS A 62 15.09 5.62 -3.01
CA LYS A 62 15.30 7.00 -2.55
C LYS A 62 14.81 8.09 -3.52
N LYS A 63 15.15 8.00 -4.81
CA LYS A 63 14.72 8.98 -5.81
C LYS A 63 13.20 9.01 -6.00
N VAL A 64 12.56 7.84 -5.99
CA VAL A 64 11.11 7.69 -6.13
C VAL A 64 10.40 8.21 -4.89
N PHE A 65 10.94 7.91 -3.71
CA PHE A 65 10.46 8.45 -2.44
C PHE A 65 10.47 9.98 -2.42
N GLU A 66 11.60 10.60 -2.79
CA GLU A 66 11.75 12.06 -2.84
C GLU A 66 10.74 12.70 -3.82
N ALA A 67 10.57 12.11 -5.01
CA ALA A 67 9.59 12.57 -5.99
C ALA A 67 8.14 12.43 -5.50
N ALA A 68 7.81 11.28 -4.89
CA ALA A 68 6.49 11.01 -4.34
C ALA A 68 6.17 11.98 -3.18
N VAL A 69 7.06 12.13 -2.21
CA VAL A 69 6.87 13.07 -1.08
C VAL A 69 6.72 14.50 -1.57
N LYS A 70 7.52 14.93 -2.55
CA LYS A 70 7.38 16.27 -3.16
C LYS A 70 5.99 16.47 -3.75
N SER A 71 5.49 15.48 -4.50
CA SER A 71 4.16 15.55 -5.12
C SER A 71 3.04 15.52 -4.07
N ILE A 72 3.18 14.68 -3.03
CA ILE A 72 2.21 14.60 -1.92
C ILE A 72 2.15 15.93 -1.15
N LYS A 73 3.31 16.51 -0.80
CA LYS A 73 3.40 17.84 -0.16
C LYS A 73 2.70 18.93 -0.97
N ALA A 74 2.84 18.90 -2.30
CA ALA A 74 2.18 19.85 -3.19
C ALA A 74 0.66 19.67 -3.20
N ALA A 75 0.18 18.41 -3.25
CA ALA A 75 -1.23 18.08 -3.23
C ALA A 75 -1.90 18.43 -1.89
N SER A 76 -1.20 18.22 -0.76
CA SER A 76 -1.71 18.50 0.59
C SER A 76 -1.34 19.90 1.10
N SER A 77 -1.03 20.85 0.22
CA SER A 77 -0.46 22.16 0.57
C SER A 77 -1.41 23.10 1.33
N THR A 78 -2.69 22.74 1.46
CA THR A 78 -3.67 23.46 2.30
C THR A 78 -3.32 23.41 3.78
N GLU A 79 -2.52 22.45 4.22
CA GLU A 79 -2.04 22.32 5.59
C GLU A 79 -0.50 22.14 5.59
N LYS A 80 0.19 22.72 6.58
CA LYS A 80 1.64 22.61 6.70
C LYS A 80 2.00 21.51 7.69
N PHE A 81 2.86 20.61 7.24
CA PHE A 81 3.35 19.49 8.04
C PHE A 81 4.84 19.63 8.29
N PRO A 82 5.35 19.25 9.47
CA PRO A 82 6.78 19.29 9.73
C PRO A 82 7.52 18.28 8.84
N ASP A 83 8.78 18.54 8.51
CA ASP A 83 9.55 17.64 7.65
C ASP A 83 9.69 16.23 8.23
N GLY A 84 9.84 16.13 9.55
CA GLY A 84 9.88 14.85 10.25
C GLY A 84 8.62 14.00 10.07
N PHE A 85 7.46 14.60 9.78
CA PHE A 85 6.25 13.83 9.47
C PHE A 85 6.41 13.02 8.18
N TRP A 86 6.99 13.62 7.15
CA TRP A 86 7.20 12.98 5.85
C TRP A 86 8.32 11.93 5.87
N LEU A 87 9.20 12.01 6.85
CA LEU A 87 10.25 11.02 7.12
C LEU A 87 9.77 9.88 8.03
N GLY A 88 8.55 9.98 8.58
CA GLY A 88 8.04 9.00 9.54
C GLY A 88 8.72 9.10 10.92
N GLU A 89 9.21 10.28 11.28
CA GLU A 89 9.89 10.58 12.55
C GLU A 89 8.99 11.38 13.51
N GLN A 90 7.97 12.06 12.99
CA GLN A 90 7.06 12.89 13.78
C GLN A 90 5.59 12.56 13.49
N LEU A 91 4.80 12.61 14.56
CA LEU A 91 3.35 12.42 14.50
C LEU A 91 2.65 13.73 14.12
N VAL A 92 1.56 13.61 13.35
CA VAL A 92 0.60 14.70 13.13
C VAL A 92 -0.75 14.28 13.67
N CYS A 93 -1.41 15.18 14.40
CA CYS A 93 -2.56 14.85 15.23
C CYS A 93 -3.75 15.76 14.92
N TRP A 94 -4.94 15.17 14.81
CA TRP A 94 -6.20 15.90 14.65
C TRP A 94 -7.20 15.46 15.70
N GLN A 95 -8.28 16.23 15.87
CA GLN A 95 -9.41 15.79 16.66
C GLN A 95 -10.03 14.50 16.06
N ALA A 96 -10.54 13.63 16.92
CA ALA A 96 -11.13 12.37 16.54
C ALA A 96 -12.31 12.61 15.58
N GLY A 97 -12.27 11.97 14.42
CA GLY A 97 -13.26 12.15 13.36
C GLY A 97 -13.02 13.36 12.45
N THR A 98 -11.98 14.17 12.68
CA THR A 98 -11.70 15.38 11.90
C THR A 98 -10.42 15.29 11.08
N THR A 99 -9.83 14.10 10.91
CA THR A 99 -8.67 13.92 10.03
C THR A 99 -9.05 14.33 8.59
N PRO A 100 -8.34 15.29 7.97
CA PRO A 100 -8.74 15.85 6.68
C PRO A 100 -8.32 14.94 5.52
N TRP A 101 -8.92 13.75 5.42
CA TRP A 101 -8.53 12.74 4.42
C TRP A 101 -8.52 13.26 2.97
N ASN A 102 -9.38 14.22 2.67
CA ASN A 102 -9.57 14.81 1.35
C ASN A 102 -8.39 15.69 0.87
N ILE A 103 -7.53 16.18 1.77
CA ILE A 103 -6.35 16.97 1.36
C ILE A 103 -5.17 16.08 0.97
N PHE A 104 -5.22 14.80 1.35
CA PHE A 104 -4.18 13.84 1.06
C PHE A 104 -4.48 13.12 -0.26
N PRO A 105 -3.51 13.02 -1.19
CA PRO A 105 -3.75 12.42 -2.49
C PRO A 105 -3.84 10.89 -2.41
N VAL A 106 -4.48 10.28 -3.40
CA VAL A 106 -4.33 8.84 -3.64
C VAL A 106 -3.01 8.54 -4.34
N ILE A 107 -2.45 7.36 -4.10
CA ILE A 107 -1.24 6.86 -4.77
C ILE A 107 -1.64 5.69 -5.65
N SER A 108 -1.36 5.76 -6.96
CA SER A 108 -1.64 4.66 -7.87
C SER A 108 -0.33 4.02 -8.34
N LEU A 109 -0.26 2.69 -8.25
CA LEU A 109 0.87 1.90 -8.70
C LEU A 109 0.41 1.03 -9.86
N TYR A 110 1.00 1.23 -11.02
CA TYR A 110 0.70 0.43 -12.20
C TYR A 110 1.67 -0.74 -12.25
N LEU A 111 1.11 -1.94 -12.34
CA LEU A 111 1.85 -3.18 -12.39
C LEU A 111 1.76 -3.77 -13.79
N MET A 112 2.84 -4.42 -14.21
CA MET A 112 2.86 -5.15 -15.47
C MET A 112 1.77 -6.24 -15.45
N GLY A 113 0.92 -6.26 -16.49
CA GLY A 113 -0.09 -7.30 -16.68
C GLY A 113 0.49 -8.55 -17.34
N GLU A 114 -0.33 -9.61 -17.43
CA GLU A 114 0.06 -10.87 -18.09
C GLU A 114 0.17 -10.75 -19.62
N VAL A 115 -0.60 -9.83 -20.21
CA VAL A 115 -0.59 -9.60 -21.66
C VAL A 115 0.43 -8.52 -22.01
N THR A 116 1.15 -8.70 -23.11
CA THR A 116 2.13 -7.75 -23.62
C THR A 116 1.54 -6.35 -23.72
N ASN A 117 2.27 -5.34 -23.22
CA ASN A 117 1.87 -3.94 -23.17
C ASN A 117 0.59 -3.63 -22.39
N GLN A 118 0.10 -4.57 -21.57
CA GLN A 118 -0.97 -4.29 -20.62
C GLN A 118 -0.41 -4.01 -19.22
N SER A 119 -1.12 -3.15 -18.51
CA SER A 119 -0.90 -2.91 -17.10
C SER A 119 -2.24 -2.67 -16.43
N PHE A 120 -2.27 -2.87 -15.12
CA PHE A 120 -3.39 -2.50 -14.28
C PHE A 120 -2.85 -1.70 -13.10
N ARG A 121 -3.71 -0.95 -12.42
CA ARG A 121 -3.31 -0.16 -11.26
C ARG A 121 -3.95 -0.66 -9.98
N ILE A 122 -3.21 -0.52 -8.90
CA ILE A 122 -3.74 -0.53 -7.54
C ILE A 122 -3.68 0.88 -6.98
N THR A 123 -4.74 1.27 -6.25
CA THR A 123 -4.86 2.60 -5.66
C THR A 123 -4.79 2.49 -4.14
N ILE A 124 -3.91 3.28 -3.54
CA ILE A 124 -3.67 3.36 -2.10
C ILE A 124 -4.22 4.70 -1.62
N LEU A 125 -5.19 4.62 -0.71
CA LEU A 125 -5.83 5.77 -0.09
C LEU A 125 -5.00 6.33 1.08
N PRO A 126 -5.20 7.61 1.45
CA PRO A 126 -4.59 8.21 2.64
C PRO A 126 -4.74 7.39 3.92
N GLN A 127 -5.89 6.75 4.11
CA GLN A 127 -6.20 5.89 5.26
C GLN A 127 -5.26 4.67 5.35
N GLN A 128 -4.65 4.28 4.23
CA GLN A 128 -3.71 3.16 4.17
C GLN A 128 -2.27 3.63 4.45
N TYR A 129 -1.85 4.78 3.92
CA TYR A 129 -0.48 5.29 4.07
C TYR A 129 -0.27 6.28 5.22
N LEU A 130 -1.34 6.71 5.90
CA LEU A 130 -1.31 7.41 7.18
C LEU A 130 -1.76 6.46 8.26
N ARG A 131 -0.81 5.88 9.01
CA ARG A 131 -1.14 4.89 10.04
C ARG A 131 -1.51 5.56 11.36
N PRO A 132 -2.62 5.16 11.99
CA PRO A 132 -2.97 5.68 13.31
C PRO A 132 -1.96 5.20 14.35
N TRP A 133 -1.41 6.12 15.11
CA TRP A 133 -0.59 5.83 16.27
C TRP A 133 -1.49 5.44 17.45
N LYS A 134 -1.36 4.20 17.90
CA LYS A 134 -2.08 3.73 19.08
C LYS A 134 -1.19 3.92 20.30
N MET A 135 -1.42 5.01 21.03
CA MET A 135 -0.82 5.20 22.35
C MET A 135 -1.50 4.23 23.33
N TRP A 136 -0.71 3.42 24.04
CA TRP A 136 -1.18 2.57 25.13
C TRP A 136 -0.50 3.01 26.44
N PRO A 137 -1.25 3.14 27.56
CA PRO A 137 -2.70 2.96 27.70
C PRO A 137 -3.46 4.14 27.08
N ARG A 138 -4.63 3.88 26.48
CA ARG A 138 -5.51 4.96 25.98
C ARG A 138 -6.23 5.60 27.17
N PRO A 139 -6.01 6.89 27.49
CA PRO A 139 -6.92 7.60 28.36
C PRO A 139 -8.32 7.55 27.74
N LYS A 140 -9.36 7.31 28.54
CA LYS A 140 -10.76 7.20 28.08
C LYS A 140 -11.30 8.48 27.38
N THR A 141 -10.47 9.51 27.27
CA THR A 141 -10.76 10.87 26.79
C THR A 141 -9.76 11.37 25.74
N THR A 142 -8.97 10.53 25.07
CA THR A 142 -8.16 11.05 23.93
C THR A 142 -9.08 11.41 22.76
N VAL A 143 -9.46 12.69 22.74
CA VAL A 143 -10.14 13.40 21.65
C VAL A 143 -9.22 13.57 20.44
N THR A 144 -7.98 13.11 20.49
CA THR A 144 -6.95 13.32 19.46
C THR A 144 -6.51 12.00 18.85
N VAL A 145 -6.46 11.94 17.51
CA VAL A 145 -5.93 10.83 16.72
C VAL A 145 -4.69 11.30 15.97
N CYS A 146 -3.57 10.62 16.21
CA CYS A 146 -2.29 10.93 15.60
C CYS A 146 -1.95 9.92 14.51
N HIS A 147 -1.29 10.37 13.44
CA HIS A 147 -0.87 9.55 12.32
C HIS A 147 0.63 9.69 12.05
N LEU A 148 1.20 8.64 11.48
CA LEU A 148 2.55 8.59 10.92
C LEU A 148 2.45 8.22 9.44
N THR A 149 3.25 8.85 8.58
CA THR A 149 3.40 8.34 7.20
C THR A 149 4.10 6.99 7.22
N VAL A 150 3.66 6.09 6.35
CA VAL A 150 4.34 4.82 6.09
C VAL A 150 4.91 4.70 4.69
N ILE A 151 5.11 5.83 4.01
CA ILE A 151 5.92 5.91 2.81
C ILE A 151 7.34 6.22 3.26
N HIS A 152 8.28 5.32 3.01
CA HIS A 152 9.66 5.44 3.50
C HIS A 152 10.65 5.25 2.35
N GLY A 153 11.70 6.07 2.33
CA GLY A 153 12.85 5.84 1.46
C GLY A 153 13.62 4.60 1.92
N HIS A 154 14.03 3.75 0.99
CA HIS A 154 14.85 2.58 1.29
C HIS A 154 16.02 2.47 0.30
N CYS A 155 17.13 1.88 0.77
CA CYS A 155 18.34 1.70 -0.04
C CYS A 155 18.32 0.43 -0.90
N TYR A 156 17.42 -0.52 -0.61
CA TYR A 156 17.27 -1.79 -1.34
C TYR A 156 15.81 -1.98 -1.78
N GLY A 157 15.54 -1.74 -3.06
CA GLY A 157 14.27 -2.06 -3.73
C GLY A 157 13.01 -1.37 -3.19
N SER A 158 11.88 -1.60 -3.88
CA SER A 158 10.54 -1.31 -3.39
C SER A 158 10.00 -2.50 -2.58
N CYS A 159 9.47 -2.26 -1.37
CA CYS A 159 8.81 -3.31 -0.57
C CYS A 159 7.37 -2.88 -0.24
N TYR A 160 6.41 -3.77 -0.48
CA TYR A 160 4.99 -3.51 -0.25
C TYR A 160 4.44 -4.28 0.95
N HIS A 161 3.89 -3.58 1.94
CA HIS A 161 3.17 -4.23 3.04
C HIS A 161 1.81 -4.79 2.60
N GLY A 162 1.53 -6.04 2.97
CA GLY A 162 0.20 -6.63 2.83
C GLY A 162 -0.92 -5.94 3.63
N GLY A 163 -0.61 -5.17 4.68
CA GLY A 163 -1.59 -4.38 5.44
C GLY A 163 -1.78 -2.92 4.96
N LEU A 164 -0.94 -2.44 4.04
CA LEU A 164 -1.18 -1.17 3.31
C LEU A 164 -2.17 -1.36 2.16
N LEU A 165 -2.56 -2.60 1.89
CA LEU A 165 -3.49 -2.97 0.86
C LEU A 165 -4.63 -3.72 1.56
N PRO A 166 -5.87 -3.24 1.57
CA PRO A 166 -7.03 -4.08 1.86
C PRO A 166 -7.27 -5.04 0.67
N LEU A 167 -6.19 -5.62 0.13
CA LEU A 167 -6.21 -6.54 -0.99
C LEU A 167 -5.90 -7.93 -0.44
N SER A 168 -6.72 -8.88 -0.84
CA SER A 168 -6.44 -10.31 -0.67
C SER A 168 -5.23 -10.68 -1.54
N LEU A 169 -4.03 -10.71 -0.94
CA LEU A 169 -2.80 -11.20 -1.54
C LEU A 169 -2.70 -12.71 -1.34
N ILE A 170 -2.69 -13.46 -2.44
CA ILE A 170 -2.49 -14.92 -2.45
C ILE A 170 -1.23 -15.20 -3.28
N GLY A 171 -0.32 -16.05 -2.82
CA GLY A 171 0.90 -16.44 -3.54
C GLY A 171 1.00 -17.96 -3.70
N PRO A 172 1.81 -18.47 -4.64
CA PRO A 172 2.11 -19.91 -4.74
C PRO A 172 2.85 -20.42 -3.51
N GLU A 173 2.49 -21.63 -3.09
CA GLU A 173 2.79 -22.23 -1.77
C GLU A 173 4.03 -23.15 -1.76
N ASN A 174 4.86 -23.13 -2.80
CA ASN A 174 5.97 -24.10 -2.89
C ASN A 174 7.17 -23.79 -2.01
N GLU A 175 7.19 -22.68 -1.26
CA GLU A 175 8.17 -22.45 -0.19
C GLU A 175 7.50 -21.77 1.02
N LEU A 176 7.87 -22.26 2.21
CA LEU A 176 7.36 -21.88 3.54
C LEU A 176 7.26 -20.36 3.75
N ALA A 177 6.09 -19.78 3.51
CA ALA A 177 5.68 -18.51 4.12
C ALA A 177 4.15 -18.46 4.20
N CYS A 178 3.62 -18.62 5.42
CA CYS A 178 2.22 -18.29 5.69
C CYS A 178 1.96 -16.82 5.34
N LEU A 179 1.41 -16.55 4.15
CA LEU A 179 0.72 -15.31 3.86
C LEU A 179 -0.47 -15.23 4.79
N SER A 180 -0.25 -14.60 5.94
CA SER A 180 -1.32 -14.20 6.84
C SER A 180 -2.10 -13.10 6.12
N ALA A 181 -3.11 -13.48 5.35
CA ALA A 181 -4.10 -12.57 4.81
C ALA A 181 -4.88 -11.96 6.00
N LEU A 182 -4.32 -10.91 6.60
CA LEU A 182 -5.13 -9.93 7.30
C LEU A 182 -5.84 -9.14 6.21
N ALA A 183 -7.01 -9.64 5.81
CA ALA A 183 -8.02 -8.81 5.19
C ALA A 183 -8.32 -7.66 6.16
N MET A 184 -7.60 -6.55 6.06
CA MET A 184 -8.08 -5.30 6.62
C MET A 184 -9.24 -4.91 5.73
N CYS A 185 -10.46 -5.07 6.25
CA CYS A 185 -11.63 -4.40 5.70
C CYS A 185 -11.25 -2.95 5.37
N THR A 186 -11.62 -2.47 4.19
CA THR A 186 -11.72 -1.03 3.97
C THR A 186 -12.53 -0.47 5.14
N MET A 187 -11.93 0.45 5.92
CA MET A 187 -12.65 1.16 6.95
C MET A 187 -13.61 2.16 6.27
N SER A 188 -14.67 1.64 5.65
CA SER A 188 -15.95 2.34 5.69
C SER A 188 -16.59 1.97 7.03
N SER A 189 -17.23 2.93 7.67
CA SER A 189 -17.78 2.86 9.02
C SER A 189 -18.60 1.58 9.31
N GLY A 190 -17.99 0.52 9.84
CA GLY A 190 -18.72 -0.68 10.24
C GLY A 190 -17.85 -1.80 10.84
N ARG A 191 -18.23 -2.31 12.02
CA ARG A 191 -17.62 -3.47 12.70
C ARG A 191 -17.85 -4.74 11.89
N GLN A 192 -16.81 -5.55 11.60
CA GLN A 192 -16.85 -7.02 11.58
C GLN A 192 -15.43 -7.63 11.67
N ARG A 193 -15.32 -8.91 12.07
CA ARG A 193 -14.08 -9.58 12.52
C ARG A 193 -14.11 -11.06 12.06
N TRP A 194 -13.25 -11.49 11.12
CA TRP A 194 -13.23 -12.90 10.62
C TRP A 194 -11.84 -13.38 10.13
N LYS A 195 -11.71 -14.72 9.98
CA LYS A 195 -10.51 -15.59 9.80
C LYS A 195 -10.18 -15.86 8.31
N ALA A 196 -8.91 -16.13 7.98
CA ALA A 196 -8.46 -16.55 6.65
C ALA A 196 -7.99 -18.03 6.62
N LEU A 197 -8.21 -18.73 5.48
CA LEU A 197 -7.73 -20.09 5.15
C LEU A 197 -6.93 -20.06 3.83
N CYS A 198 -5.80 -20.78 3.76
CA CYS A 198 -4.88 -20.81 2.60
C CYS A 198 -5.13 -22.02 1.68
N HIS A 199 -5.35 -21.73 0.39
CA HIS A 199 -5.48 -22.64 -0.77
C HIS A 199 -4.01 -22.96 -1.39
N LEU A 200 -3.70 -23.16 -2.71
CA LEU A 200 -2.57 -23.73 -3.55
C LEU A 200 -2.84 -23.40 -5.06
N GLY A 201 -1.95 -22.67 -5.75
CA GLY A 201 -2.02 -22.49 -7.21
C GLY A 201 -0.84 -21.70 -7.79
N HIS A 202 -0.31 -22.19 -8.92
CA HIS A 202 0.95 -21.85 -9.61
C HIS A 202 1.32 -20.36 -9.75
N GLY A 203 2.53 -19.99 -9.30
CA GLY A 203 3.38 -18.93 -9.86
C GLY A 203 2.87 -17.47 -9.91
N ARG A 204 1.78 -17.12 -9.22
CA ARG A 204 1.05 -15.85 -9.48
C ARG A 204 0.74 -15.05 -8.23
N LEU A 205 0.73 -13.71 -8.36
CA LEU A 205 0.28 -12.79 -7.31
C LEU A 205 -0.93 -11.98 -7.78
N TRP A 206 -1.91 -11.82 -6.89
CA TRP A 206 -3.23 -11.27 -7.17
C TRP A 206 -3.44 -9.98 -6.41
N LEU A 207 -4.05 -9.00 -7.05
CA LEU A 207 -4.29 -7.70 -6.45
C LEU A 207 -5.68 -7.18 -6.86
N GLN A 208 -6.48 -6.72 -5.90
CA GLN A 208 -7.81 -6.16 -6.12
C GLN A 208 -7.76 -4.63 -6.23
N HIS A 209 -8.54 -4.06 -7.16
CA HIS A 209 -8.74 -2.62 -7.26
C HIS A 209 -9.72 -2.13 -6.18
N SER A 210 -9.33 -1.13 -5.37
CA SER A 210 -10.29 -0.42 -4.49
C SER A 210 -11.18 0.47 -5.37
N THR A 211 -12.44 0.10 -5.57
CA THR A 211 -13.42 1.01 -6.18
C THR A 211 -13.83 2.05 -5.16
N ASP A 212 -13.65 3.33 -5.47
CA ASP A 212 -14.27 4.43 -4.72
C ASP A 212 -15.77 4.17 -4.58
N ARG A 213 -16.23 4.11 -3.34
CA ARG A 213 -17.62 4.40 -2.95
C ARG A 213 -17.58 5.42 -1.83
#